data_AF-A0A6N4Q0A3-F1
#
_entry.id   AF-A0A6N4Q0A3-F1
#
_cell.length_a   1.000
_cell.length_b   1.000
_cell.length_c   1.000
_cell.angle_alpha   90.00
_cell.angle_beta   90.00
_cell.angle_gamma   90.00
#
_symmetry.space_group_name_H-M   'P 1'
#
loop_
_entity.id
_entity.type
_entity.pdbx_description
1 polymer ?
#
loop_
_entity_poly.entity_id
_entity_poly.type
_entity_poly.pdbx_seq_one_letter_code
_entity_poly.pdbx_strand_id
1 'polypeptide(L)'
;MWNPSKKIRTIASKILIVLFSFTMIFHVIALFQFIPYKYLWGGRLSSVEEMYVMETVSLIVNTFFLWASFQYTQYLNKGLVPLWIRLVFAFIGIIFLANTIGNLVAVTDLETLLATPVTAVLSGICFSLVPKYEN
;
A
#
# COMPACT_ATOMS: atom_id res chain seq x y z
N MET A 1 25.42 1.60 -3.51
CA MET A 1 23.96 1.71 -3.78
C MET A 1 23.34 0.35 -3.57
N TRP A 2 22.33 0.21 -2.71
CA TRP A 2 21.63 -1.07 -2.50
C TRP A 2 20.95 -1.51 -3.82
N ASN A 3 21.21 -2.74 -4.29
CA ASN A 3 20.43 -3.39 -5.34
C ASN A 3 19.95 -4.79 -4.89
N PRO A 4 18.66 -5.01 -4.59
CA PRO A 4 18.18 -6.29 -4.07
C PRO A 4 18.17 -7.37 -5.15
N SER A 5 18.46 -8.61 -4.74
CA SER A 5 18.44 -9.79 -5.61
C SER A 5 17.03 -10.12 -6.11
N LYS A 6 16.95 -10.93 -7.18
CA LYS A 6 15.67 -11.44 -7.72
C LYS A 6 14.79 -12.06 -6.63
N LYS A 7 15.40 -12.85 -5.75
CA LYS A 7 14.70 -13.55 -4.65
C LYS A 7 14.05 -12.54 -3.70
N ILE A 8 14.78 -11.51 -3.28
CA ILE A 8 14.26 -10.45 -2.40
C ILE A 8 13.11 -9.71 -3.09
N ARG A 9 13.28 -9.31 -4.36
CA ARG A 9 12.23 -8.61 -5.13
C ARG A 9 10.97 -9.45 -5.31
N THR A 10 11.12 -10.76 -5.46
CA THR A 10 10.00 -11.71 -5.56
C THR A 10 9.24 -11.78 -4.24
N ILE A 11 9.95 -11.90 -3.11
CA ILE A 11 9.34 -11.93 -1.78
C ILE A 11 8.61 -10.61 -1.51
N ALA A 12 9.28 -9.48 -1.76
CA ALA A 12 8.70 -8.14 -1.64
C ALA A 12 7.40 -8.00 -2.43
N SER A 13 7.40 -8.36 -3.73
CA SER A 13 6.19 -8.25 -4.55
C SER A 13 5.06 -9.16 -4.08
N LYS A 14 5.37 -10.38 -3.60
CA LYS A 14 4.37 -11.28 -2.99
C LYS A 14 3.78 -10.70 -1.70
N ILE A 15 4.60 -10.11 -0.84
CA ILE A 15 4.13 -9.43 0.38
C ILE A 15 3.16 -8.31 0.02
N LEU A 16 3.50 -7.49 -0.97
CA LEU A 16 2.62 -6.41 -1.44
C LEU A 16 1.28 -6.94 -1.98
N ILE A 17 1.31 -8.00 -2.79
CA ILE A 17 0.09 -8.64 -3.31
C ILE A 17 -0.82 -9.10 -2.16
N VAL A 18 -0.25 -9.79 -1.17
CA VAL A 18 -0.99 -10.29 -0.01
C VAL A 18 -1.56 -9.12 0.81
N LEU A 19 -0.73 -8.12 1.12
CA LEU A 19 -1.15 -6.96 1.92
C LEU A 19 -2.24 -6.16 1.22
N PHE A 20 -2.08 -5.80 -0.06
CA PHE A 20 -3.12 -5.06 -0.78
C PHE A 20 -4.42 -5.85 -0.91
N SER A 21 -4.34 -7.18 -1.05
CA SER A 21 -5.54 -8.03 -1.04
C SER A 21 -6.27 -7.98 0.30
N PHE A 22 -5.55 -8.07 1.42
CA PHE A 22 -6.14 -7.94 2.76
C PHE A 22 -6.69 -6.54 3.01
N THR A 23 -5.98 -5.49 2.58
CA THR A 23 -6.45 -4.11 2.68
C THR A 23 -7.72 -3.87 1.88
N MET A 24 -7.86 -4.46 0.69
CA MET A 24 -9.12 -4.42 -0.06
C MET A 24 -10.27 -5.08 0.69
N ILE A 25 -10.04 -6.25 1.32
CA ILE A 25 -11.05 -6.91 2.15
C ILE A 25 -11.47 -6.01 3.31
N PHE A 26 -10.51 -5.35 3.97
CA PHE A 26 -10.78 -4.39 5.03
C PHE A 26 -11.69 -3.24 4.55
N HIS A 27 -11.38 -2.63 3.41
CA HIS A 27 -12.22 -1.54 2.86
C HIS A 27 -13.62 -2.01 2.49
N VAL A 28 -13.76 -3.24 1.97
CA VAL A 28 -15.09 -3.83 1.71
C VAL A 28 -15.87 -4.01 3.02
N ILE A 29 -15.25 -4.54 4.07
CA ILE A 29 -15.85 -4.68 5.40
C ILE A 29 -16.27 -3.31 5.97
N ALA A 30 -15.43 -2.28 5.79
CA ALA A 30 -15.71 -0.91 6.22
C ALA A 30 -16.91 -0.30 5.47
N LEU A 31 -17.03 -0.53 4.16
CA LEU A 31 -18.21 -0.12 3.38
C LEU A 31 -19.50 -0.78 3.89
N PHE A 32 -19.45 -2.00 4.40
CA PHE A 32 -20.60 -2.64 5.04
C PHE A 32 -20.87 -2.15 6.48
N GLN A 33 -20.13 -1.14 6.95
CA GLN A 33 -20.27 -0.54 8.29
C GLN A 33 -20.07 -1.53 9.45
N PHE A 34 -19.42 -2.68 9.21
CA PHE A 34 -19.00 -3.57 10.30
C PHE A 34 -17.97 -2.90 11.22
N ILE A 35 -17.29 -1.86 10.73
CA ILE A 35 -16.40 -0.99 11.48
C ILE A 35 -17.02 0.41 11.53
N PRO A 36 -17.29 0.99 12.71
CA PRO A 36 -17.81 2.35 12.81
C PRO A 36 -16.88 3.39 12.20
N TYR A 37 -17.43 4.34 11.41
CA TYR A 37 -16.64 5.33 10.67
C TYR A 37 -15.66 6.16 11.53
N LYS A 38 -16.00 6.38 12.81
CA LYS A 38 -15.15 7.07 13.79
C LYS A 38 -13.80 6.39 14.07
N TYR A 39 -13.63 5.13 13.67
CA TYR A 39 -12.37 4.38 13.81
C TYR A 39 -11.58 4.27 12.50
N LEU A 40 -12.06 4.91 11.43
CA LEU A 40 -11.42 4.92 10.13
C LEU A 40 -10.77 6.30 9.90
N TRP A 41 -9.74 6.34 9.07
CA TRP A 41 -9.07 7.58 8.61
C TRP A 41 -8.63 8.53 9.72
N GLY A 42 -7.87 8.04 10.69
CA GLY A 42 -7.38 8.88 11.78
C GLY A 42 -8.45 9.22 12.83
N GLY A 43 -9.66 8.66 12.71
CA GLY A 43 -10.86 9.11 13.41
C GLY A 43 -11.34 10.51 12.97
N ARG A 44 -10.98 10.94 11.76
CA ARG A 44 -11.25 12.30 11.25
C ARG A 44 -12.51 12.40 10.40
N LEU A 45 -13.10 11.28 10.01
CA LEU A 45 -14.35 11.27 9.26
C LEU A 45 -15.48 11.89 10.08
N SER A 46 -16.23 12.78 9.46
CA SER A 46 -17.34 13.51 10.07
C SER A 46 -18.69 12.81 9.87
N SER A 47 -18.83 11.97 8.84
CA SER A 47 -20.09 11.29 8.52
C SER A 47 -19.90 9.94 7.82
N VAL A 48 -21.00 9.19 7.70
CA VAL A 48 -21.04 7.90 6.98
C VAL A 48 -20.90 8.12 5.47
N GLU A 49 -21.40 9.24 4.94
CA GLU A 49 -21.23 9.63 3.53
C GLU A 49 -19.75 9.86 3.20
N GLU A 50 -19.02 10.54 4.09
CA GLU A 50 -17.59 10.74 3.95
C GLU A 50 -16.83 9.41 3.97
N MET A 51 -17.22 8.49 4.87
CA MET A 51 -16.69 7.13 4.88
C MET A 51 -16.88 6.44 3.52
N TYR A 52 -18.07 6.46 2.94
CA TYR A 52 -18.30 5.82 1.65
C TYR A 52 -17.41 6.36 0.54
N VAL A 53 -17.23 7.68 0.47
CA VAL A 53 -16.35 8.32 -0.51
C VAL A 53 -14.90 7.85 -0.30
N MET A 54 -14.41 7.96 0.93
CA MET A 54 -13.02 7.68 1.27
C MET A 54 -12.67 6.19 1.10
N GLU A 55 -13.53 5.29 1.56
CA GLU A 55 -13.34 3.84 1.39
C GLU A 55 -13.41 3.41 -0.09
N THR A 56 -14.28 4.04 -0.88
CA THR A 56 -14.36 3.78 -2.34
C THR A 56 -13.08 4.23 -3.05
N VAL A 57 -12.57 5.43 -2.73
CA VAL A 57 -11.29 5.91 -3.25
C VAL A 57 -10.17 4.96 -2.87
N SER A 58 -10.11 4.53 -1.61
CA SER A 58 -9.12 3.55 -1.13
C SER A 58 -9.17 2.22 -1.87
N LEU A 59 -10.36 1.72 -2.22
CA LEU A 59 -10.51 0.50 -3.01
C LEU A 59 -9.99 0.64 -4.43
N ILE A 60 -10.30 1.77 -5.09
CA ILE A 60 -9.80 2.06 -6.44
C ILE A 60 -8.27 2.12 -6.43
N VAL A 61 -7.70 2.85 -5.47
CA VAL A 61 -6.25 3.00 -5.31
C VAL A 61 -5.57 1.68 -4.98
N ASN A 62 -6.12 0.87 -4.05
CA ASN A 62 -5.56 -0.45 -3.75
C ASN A 62 -5.65 -1.42 -4.93
N THR A 63 -6.73 -1.36 -5.72
CA THR A 63 -6.86 -2.17 -6.93
C THR A 63 -5.72 -1.84 -7.91
N PHE A 64 -5.40 -0.55 -8.07
CA PHE A 64 -4.25 -0.13 -8.87
C PHE A 64 -2.91 -0.63 -8.30
N PHE A 65 -2.71 -0.56 -6.98
CA PHE A 65 -1.48 -1.05 -6.33
C PHE A 65 -1.30 -2.56 -6.47
N LEU A 66 -2.39 -3.31 -6.33
CA LEU A 66 -2.42 -4.76 -6.52
C LEU A 66 -2.07 -5.13 -7.97
N TRP A 67 -2.71 -4.46 -8.94
CA TRP A 67 -2.38 -4.61 -10.35
C TRP A 67 -0.90 -4.32 -10.64
N ALA A 68 -0.36 -3.20 -10.13
CA ALA A 68 1.04 -2.83 -10.31
C ALA A 68 2.00 -3.89 -9.74
N SER A 69 1.63 -4.51 -8.61
CA SER A 69 2.41 -5.59 -7.99
C SER A 69 2.44 -6.86 -8.85
N PHE A 70 1.31 -7.23 -9.47
CA PHE A 70 1.29 -8.31 -10.45
C PHE A 70 2.13 -7.99 -11.69
N GLN A 71 2.02 -6.78 -12.24
CA GLN A 71 2.82 -6.36 -13.40
C GLN A 71 4.33 -6.42 -13.09
N TYR A 72 4.74 -5.94 -11.92
CA TYR A 72 6.13 -6.00 -11.50
C TYR A 72 6.65 -7.43 -11.41
N THR A 73 5.86 -8.36 -10.85
CA THR A 73 6.23 -9.78 -10.81
C THR A 73 6.39 -10.36 -12.23
N GLN A 74 5.50 -10.01 -13.16
CA GLN A 74 5.63 -10.45 -14.56
C GLN A 74 6.92 -9.94 -15.21
N TYR A 75 7.26 -8.66 -15.03
CA TYR A 75 8.50 -8.08 -15.54
C TYR A 75 9.74 -8.72 -14.89
N LEU A 76 9.72 -8.93 -13.58
CA LEU A 76 10.79 -9.61 -12.86
C LEU A 76 11.04 -11.03 -13.40
N ASN A 77 9.97 -11.75 -13.76
CA ASN A 77 10.05 -13.09 -14.35
C ASN A 77 10.63 -13.07 -15.77
N LYS A 78 10.34 -12.01 -16.55
CA LYS A 78 10.93 -11.77 -17.89
C LYS A 78 12.40 -11.32 -17.84
N GLY A 79 12.97 -11.12 -16.65
CA GLY A 79 14.38 -10.76 -16.48
C GLY A 79 14.68 -9.27 -16.63
N LEU A 80 13.68 -8.43 -16.89
CA LEU A 80 13.85 -6.99 -17.07
C LEU A 80 12.69 -6.26 -16.39
N VAL A 81 13.00 -5.33 -15.49
CA VAL A 81 11.99 -4.44 -14.90
C VAL A 81 12.08 -3.04 -15.52
N PRO A 82 11.09 -2.63 -16.35
CA PRO A 82 11.08 -1.32 -16.99
C PRO A 82 11.13 -0.16 -16.00
N LEU A 83 11.64 1.00 -16.44
CA LEU A 83 11.70 2.20 -15.60
C LEU A 83 10.31 2.64 -15.12
N TRP A 84 9.29 2.59 -15.97
CA TRP A 84 7.95 3.09 -15.63
C TRP A 84 7.35 2.38 -14.41
N ILE A 85 7.45 1.05 -14.31
CA ILE A 85 6.88 0.30 -13.18
C ILE A 85 7.69 0.56 -11.91
N ARG A 86 9.00 0.81 -12.03
CA ARG A 86 9.85 1.22 -10.90
C ARG A 86 9.46 2.61 -10.38
N LEU A 87 9.11 3.54 -11.27
CA LEU A 87 8.60 4.86 -10.90
C LEU A 87 7.21 4.77 -10.25
N VAL A 88 6.36 3.85 -10.70
CA VAL A 88 5.09 3.54 -10.01
C VAL A 88 5.36 3.10 -8.58
N PHE A 89 6.32 2.21 -8.32
CA PHE A 89 6.66 1.82 -6.95
C PHE A 89 7.30 2.95 -6.13
N ALA A 90 8.05 3.86 -6.75
CA ALA A 90 8.51 5.06 -6.05
C ALA A 90 7.33 5.93 -5.61
N PHE A 91 6.35 6.15 -6.49
CA PHE A 91 5.14 6.90 -6.19
C PHE A 91 4.29 6.25 -5.09
N ILE A 92 4.05 4.94 -5.18
CA ILE A 92 3.34 4.17 -4.14
C ILE A 92 4.08 4.26 -2.81
N GLY A 93 5.42 4.16 -2.83
CA GLY A 93 6.26 4.30 -1.64
C GLY A 93 6.11 5.67 -0.95
N ILE A 94 6.02 6.74 -1.74
CA ILE A 94 5.76 8.11 -1.24
C ILE A 94 4.36 8.21 -0.61
N ILE A 95 3.33 7.63 -1.25
CA ILE A 95 1.98 7.61 -0.67
C ILE A 95 1.99 6.91 0.69
N PHE A 96 2.64 5.74 0.81
CA PHE A 96 2.71 5.04 2.10
C PHE A 96 3.59 5.75 3.13
N LEU A 97 4.59 6.50 2.69
CA LEU A 97 5.35 7.36 3.59
C LEU A 97 4.47 8.49 4.14
N ALA A 98 3.68 9.14 3.29
CA ALA A 98 2.70 10.14 3.70
C ALA A 98 1.64 9.54 4.64
N ASN A 99 1.15 8.33 4.37
CA ASN A 99 0.25 7.61 5.28
C ASN A 99 0.90 7.31 6.62
N THR A 100 2.19 7.00 6.66
CA THR A 100 2.93 6.78 7.92
C THR A 100 2.96 8.06 8.75
N ILE A 101 3.21 9.20 8.11
CA ILE A 101 3.15 10.51 8.78
C ILE A 101 1.73 10.81 9.26
N GLY A 102 0.71 10.54 8.44
CA GLY A 102 -0.71 10.70 8.80
C GLY A 102 -1.11 9.85 10.01
N ASN A 103 -0.67 8.59 10.06
CA ASN A 103 -0.94 7.67 11.16
C ASN A 103 -0.23 8.08 12.46
N LEU A 104 0.96 8.67 12.38
CA LEU A 104 1.66 9.23 13.56
C LEU A 104 0.93 10.41 14.20
N VAL A 105 0.07 11.10 13.44
CA VAL A 105 -0.76 12.22 13.92
C VAL A 105 -2.26 11.86 13.98
N ALA A 106 -2.58 10.57 13.97
CA ALA A 106 -3.94 10.08 14.11
C ALA A 106 -4.48 10.35 15.52
N VAL A 107 -5.80 10.54 15.63
CA VAL A 107 -6.47 10.76 16.92
C VAL A 107 -6.65 9.44 17.66
N THR A 108 -6.66 8.31 16.94
CA THR A 108 -6.88 6.98 17.52
C THR A 108 -5.57 6.25 17.80
N ASP A 109 -5.44 5.67 19.00
CA ASP A 109 -4.27 4.87 19.39
C ASP A 109 -4.11 3.62 18.52
N LEU A 110 -5.23 3.09 18.01
CA LEU A 110 -5.25 1.90 17.17
C LEU A 110 -4.53 2.13 15.83
N GLU A 111 -4.79 3.25 15.16
CA GLU A 111 -4.11 3.59 13.90
C GLU A 111 -2.65 3.96 14.15
N THR A 112 -2.36 4.70 15.22
CA THR A 112 -0.99 5.04 15.59
C THR A 112 -0.15 3.79 15.87
N LEU A 113 -0.70 2.78 16.57
CA LEU A 113 0.02 1.57 16.96
C LEU A 113 0.08 0.50 15.84
N LEU A 114 -0.99 0.31 15.08
CA LEU A 114 -1.09 -0.77 14.09
C LEU A 114 -0.89 -0.29 12.65
N ALA A 115 -1.48 0.84 12.26
CA ALA A 115 -1.41 1.31 10.87
C ALA A 115 -0.03 1.91 10.56
N THR A 116 0.58 2.67 11.47
CA THR A 116 1.92 3.25 11.30
C THR A 116 3.00 2.23 10.91
N PRO A 117 3.24 1.14 11.67
CA PRO A 117 4.28 0.18 11.29
C PRO A 117 3.98 -0.50 9.96
N VAL A 118 2.71 -0.79 9.66
CA VAL A 118 2.30 -1.40 8.39
C VAL A 118 2.63 -0.47 7.22
N THR A 119 2.25 0.81 7.29
CA THR A 119 2.51 1.77 6.21
C THR A 119 3.99 2.09 6.07
N ALA A 120 4.75 2.09 7.17
CA ALA A 120 6.19 2.27 7.13
C ALA A 120 6.89 1.11 6.41
N VAL A 121 6.51 -0.13 6.74
CA VAL A 121 7.01 -1.35 6.08
C VAL A 121 6.64 -1.35 4.60
N LEU A 122 5.39 -1.02 4.25
CA LEU A 122 4.94 -0.90 2.86
C LEU A 122 5.78 0.11 2.07
N SER A 123 6.03 1.28 2.66
CA SER A 123 6.88 2.32 2.05
C SER A 123 8.29 1.81 1.76
N GLY A 124 8.93 1.17 2.75
CA GLY A 124 10.26 0.59 2.59
C GLY A 124 10.32 -0.51 1.54
N ILE A 125 9.33 -1.41 1.51
CA ILE A 125 9.24 -2.46 0.49
C ILE A 125 9.09 -1.83 -0.91
N CYS A 126 8.25 -0.83 -1.08
CA CYS A 126 8.07 -0.16 -2.37
C CYS A 126 9.37 0.48 -2.86
N PHE A 127 10.09 1.20 -2.00
CA PHE A 127 11.39 1.79 -2.36
C PHE A 127 12.45 0.73 -2.70
N SER A 128 12.39 -0.46 -2.09
CA SER A 128 13.29 -1.56 -2.44
C SER A 128 13.11 -2.07 -3.88
N LEU A 129 11.97 -1.81 -4.52
CA LEU A 129 11.67 -2.22 -5.91
C LEU A 129 12.10 -1.18 -6.96
N VAL A 130 12.49 0.02 -6.52
CA VAL A 130 12.89 1.14 -7.40
C VAL A 130 14.25 0.97 -8.09
N PRO A 131 15.30 0.33 -7.51
CA PRO A 131 16.59 0.19 -8.19
C PRO A 131 16.49 -0.62 -9.49
N LYS A 132 17.40 -0.36 -10.44
CA LYS A 132 17.45 -1.04 -11.74
C LYS A 132 17.66 -2.55 -11.58
N TYR A 133 16.93 -3.33 -12.36
CA TYR A 133 17.04 -4.79 -12.39
C TYR A 133 16.96 -5.31 -13.82
N GLU A 134 18.03 -6.01 -14.22
CA GLU A 134 18.18 -6.72 -15.48
C GLU A 134 19.02 -7.98 -15.17
N ASN A 135 18.59 -9.16 -15.61
CA ASN A 135 19.38 -10.41 -15.50
C ASN A 135 20.21 -10.64 -16.75
#